data_AF-A0A0J6SMV9-F1
#
_entry.id   AF-A0A0J6SMV9-F1
#
_cell.length_a   1.000
_cell.length_b   1.000
_cell.length_c   1.000
_cell.angle_alpha   90.00
_cell.angle_beta   90.00
_cell.angle_gamma   90.00
#
_symmetry.space_group_name_H-M   'P 1'
#
loop_
_entity.id
_entity.type
_entity.pdbx_description
1 polymer ?
#
loop_
_entity_poly.entity_id
_entity_poly.type
_entity_poly.pdbx_seq_one_letter_code
_entity_poly.pdbx_strand_id
1 'polypeptide(L)'
;MVDFVRTAFRVSVRRACRAVPAPRSTYHYRSRRPEQAVLRKRIREIAHMRVRYGYRRICVLLRREGWAVNAKRVYRLYTKKP
;
A
#
# COMPACT_ATOMS: atom_id res chain seq x y z
N MET A 1 19.80 -8.09 4.72
CA MET A 1 21.19 -7.77 5.12
C MET A 1 21.34 -7.60 6.64
N VAL A 2 20.58 -6.70 7.29
CA VAL A 2 20.62 -6.55 8.77
C VAL A 2 20.25 -7.84 9.51
N ASP A 3 19.21 -8.57 9.07
CA ASP A 3 18.82 -9.84 9.71
C ASP A 3 19.86 -10.94 9.57
N PHE A 4 20.63 -10.96 8.47
CA PHE A 4 21.73 -11.91 8.28
C PHE A 4 22.81 -11.66 9.34
N VAL A 5 23.27 -10.42 9.50
CA VAL A 5 24.29 -10.05 10.50
C VAL A 5 23.79 -10.30 11.93
N ARG A 6 22.53 -9.99 12.21
CA ARG A 6 21.89 -10.27 13.51
C ARG A 6 21.95 -11.77 13.86
N THR A 7 21.68 -12.62 12.88
CA THR A 7 21.53 -14.07 13.08
C THR A 7 22.88 -14.79 13.07
N ALA A 8 23.75 -14.47 12.11
CA ALA A 8 25.07 -15.08 11.97
C ALA A 8 26.02 -14.75 13.14
N PHE A 9 25.95 -13.52 13.65
CA PHE A 9 26.85 -13.05 14.73
C PHE A 9 26.15 -12.92 16.09
N ARG A 10 24.86 -13.30 16.20
CA ARG A 10 24.04 -13.21 17.43
C ARG A 10 24.12 -11.83 18.12
N VAL A 11 24.16 -10.76 17.32
CA VAL A 11 24.27 -9.38 17.82
C VAL A 11 22.92 -8.69 17.89
N SER A 12 22.81 -7.64 18.72
CA SER A 12 21.59 -6.82 18.76
C SER A 12 21.33 -6.11 17.43
N VAL A 13 20.06 -5.80 17.15
CA VAL A 13 19.65 -5.02 15.96
C VAL A 13 20.43 -3.70 15.87
N ARG A 14 20.69 -3.05 17.01
CA ARG A 14 21.49 -1.82 17.07
C ARG A 14 22.90 -2.02 16.53
N ARG A 15 23.55 -3.14 16.89
CA ARG A 15 24.90 -3.47 16.43
C ARG A 15 24.89 -3.93 14.97
N ALA A 16 23.88 -4.70 14.55
CA ALA A 16 23.70 -5.10 13.16
C ALA A 16 23.48 -3.90 12.22
N CYS A 17 22.63 -2.93 12.59
CA CYS A 17 22.41 -1.68 11.84
C CYS A 17 23.60 -0.70 11.85
N ARG A 18 24.54 -0.84 12.80
CA ARG A 18 25.80 -0.08 12.76
C ARG A 18 26.81 -0.74 11.82
N ALA A 19 26.89 -2.07 11.84
CA ALA A 19 27.81 -2.85 11.01
C ALA A 19 27.40 -2.83 9.52
N VAL A 20 26.10 -2.93 9.26
CA VAL A 20 25.50 -2.68 7.95
C VAL A 20 24.90 -1.28 8.05
N PRO A 21 25.49 -0.22 7.49
CA PRO A 21 25.11 1.19 7.69
C PRO A 21 23.68 1.49 7.18
N ALA A 22 22.70 0.94 7.90
CA ALA A 22 21.29 0.94 7.59
C ALA A 22 20.56 1.66 8.73
N PRO A 23 19.74 2.68 8.43
CA PRO A 23 18.97 3.37 9.45
C PRO A 23 18.07 2.40 10.23
N ARG A 24 18.11 2.45 11.57
CA ARG A 24 17.26 1.63 12.43
C ARG A 24 15.76 1.87 12.19
N SER A 25 15.39 3.10 11.83
CA SER A 25 14.02 3.46 11.45
C SER A 25 13.52 2.64 10.26
N THR A 26 14.37 2.45 9.24
CA THR A 26 14.08 1.62 8.07
C THR A 26 13.95 0.15 8.45
N TYR A 27 14.79 -0.37 9.36
CA TYR A 27 14.68 -1.74 9.84
C TYR A 27 13.35 -2.02 10.57
N HIS A 28 12.89 -1.07 11.37
CA HIS A 28 11.61 -1.18 12.07
C HIS A 28 10.40 -0.80 11.19
N TYR A 29 10.63 -0.18 10.03
CA TYR A 29 9.55 0.23 9.15
C TYR A 29 8.84 -0.99 8.56
N ARG A 30 7.59 -1.20 8.98
CA ARG A 30 6.67 -2.12 8.32
C ARG A 30 5.67 -1.30 7.50
N SER A 31 5.67 -1.51 6.19
CA SER A 31 4.69 -0.94 5.30
C SER A 31 3.29 -1.41 5.69
N ARG A 32 2.51 -0.52 6.31
CA ARG A 32 1.08 -0.74 6.62
C ARG A 32 0.23 -0.39 5.41
N ARG A 33 0.43 -1.06 4.27
CA ARG A 33 -0.42 -0.86 3.08
C ARG A 33 -1.53 -1.91 3.08
N PRO A 34 -2.73 -1.64 3.62
CA PRO A 34 -3.84 -2.56 3.47
C PRO A 34 -4.39 -2.47 2.05
N GLU A 35 -4.75 -3.63 1.50
CA GLU A 35 -5.85 -3.85 0.54
C GLU A 35 -5.91 -2.96 -0.72
N GLN A 36 -4.78 -2.36 -1.14
CA GLN A 36 -4.77 -1.59 -2.38
C GLN A 36 -5.14 -2.46 -3.58
N ALA A 37 -4.78 -3.74 -3.55
CA ALA A 37 -5.08 -4.69 -4.62
C ALA A 37 -6.60 -4.90 -4.79
N VAL A 38 -7.32 -5.15 -3.70
CA VAL A 38 -8.78 -5.44 -3.73
C VAL A 38 -9.55 -4.19 -4.16
N LEU A 39 -9.27 -3.05 -3.53
CA LEU A 39 -9.91 -1.78 -3.89
C LEU A 39 -9.61 -1.38 -5.35
N ARG A 40 -8.38 -1.57 -5.82
CA ARG A 40 -8.00 -1.27 -7.21
C ARG A 40 -8.68 -2.22 -8.20
N LYS A 41 -8.86 -3.50 -7.85
CA LYS A 41 -9.62 -4.47 -8.65
C LYS A 41 -11.07 -4.03 -8.76
N ARG A 42 -11.72 -3.67 -7.63
CA ARG A 42 -13.11 -3.23 -7.63
C ARG A 42 -13.34 -1.94 -8.42
N ILE A 43 -12.43 -0.96 -8.29
CA ILE A 43 -12.46 0.26 -9.11
C ILE A 43 -12.42 -0.07 -10.61
N ARG A 44 -11.58 -1.04 -11.02
CA ARG A 44 -11.49 -1.50 -12.41
C ARG A 44 -12.76 -2.18 -12.89
N GLU A 45 -13.33 -3.07 -12.10
CA GLU A 45 -14.60 -3.73 -12.41
C GLU A 45 -15.70 -2.70 -12.70
N ILE A 46 -15.87 -1.70 -11.81
CA ILE A 46 -16.88 -0.65 -11.98
C ILE A 46 -16.57 0.20 -13.23
N ALA A 47 -15.30 0.55 -13.47
CA ALA A 47 -14.90 1.33 -14.62
C ALA A 47 -15.15 0.58 -15.95
N HIS A 48 -14.93 -0.74 -15.98
CA HIS A 48 -15.20 -1.58 -17.16
C HIS A 48 -16.70 -1.78 -17.39
N MET A 49 -17.48 -2.05 -16.34
CA MET A 49 -18.94 -2.21 -16.47
C MET A 49 -19.66 -0.91 -16.86
N ARG A 50 -19.13 0.25 -16.46
CA ARG A 50 -19.77 1.56 -16.68
C ARG A 50 -18.76 2.58 -17.20
N VAL A 51 -18.35 2.43 -18.47
CA VAL A 51 -17.30 3.23 -19.12
C VAL A 51 -17.49 4.75 -19.02
N ARG A 52 -18.73 5.25 -18.98
CA ARG A 52 -19.02 6.69 -18.81
C ARG A 52 -18.78 7.24 -17.40
N TYR A 53 -18.48 6.39 -16.40
CA TYR A 53 -18.37 6.81 -15.01
C TYR A 53 -16.94 7.24 -14.71
N GLY A 54 -16.76 8.53 -14.43
CA GLY A 54 -15.52 9.04 -13.83
C GLY A 54 -15.36 8.66 -12.35
N TYR A 55 -14.15 8.87 -11.82
CA TYR A 55 -13.77 8.50 -10.45
C TYR A 55 -14.72 9.01 -9.35
N ARG A 56 -15.40 10.15 -9.55
CA ARG A 56 -16.38 10.70 -8.60
C ARG A 56 -17.60 9.79 -8.47
N ARG A 57 -18.15 9.28 -9.58
CA ARG A 57 -19.29 8.35 -9.56
C ARG A 57 -18.88 6.98 -9.01
N ILE A 58 -17.67 6.52 -9.35
CA ILE A 58 -17.10 5.29 -8.78
C ILE A 58 -16.97 5.41 -7.25
N CYS A 59 -16.54 6.57 -6.74
CA CYS A 59 -16.44 6.80 -5.29
C CYS A 59 -17.79 6.70 -4.57
N VAL A 60 -18.89 7.14 -5.21
CA VAL A 60 -20.24 7.01 -4.63
C VAL A 60 -20.66 5.54 -4.59
N LEU A 61 -20.42 4.78 -5.66
CA LEU A 61 -20.74 3.34 -5.71
C LEU A 61 -19.96 2.55 -4.66
N LEU A 62 -18.66 2.81 -4.52
CA LEU A 62 -17.84 2.16 -3.50
C LEU A 62 -18.35 2.43 -2.09
N ARG A 63 -18.80 3.66 -1.79
CA ARG A 63 -19.37 3.96 -0.47
C ARG A 63 -20.69 3.22 -0.23
N ARG A 64 -21.53 3.06 -1.26
CA ARG A 64 -22.77 2.26 -1.17
C ARG A 64 -22.47 0.78 -0.95
N GLU A 65 -21.37 0.28 -1.48
CA GLU A 65 -20.84 -1.07 -1.21
C GLU A 65 -20.16 -1.21 0.16
N GLY A 66 -20.16 -0.16 1.00
CA GLY A 66 -19.58 -0.19 2.35
C GLY A 66 -18.10 0.19 2.44
N TRP A 67 -17.47 0.60 1.33
CA TRP A 67 -16.07 0.99 1.35
C TRP A 67 -15.88 2.38 1.97
N ALA A 68 -15.08 2.44 3.05
CA ALA A 68 -14.63 3.69 3.66
C ALA A 68 -13.53 4.37 2.84
N VAL A 69 -13.90 4.95 1.68
CA VAL A 69 -12.97 5.58 0.74
C VAL A 69 -13.30 7.05 0.44
N ASN A 70 -12.25 7.85 0.32
CA ASN A 70 -12.33 9.25 -0.11
C ASN A 70 -12.13 9.36 -1.64
N ALA A 71 -12.79 10.31 -2.29
CA ALA A 71 -12.61 10.65 -3.70
C ALA A 71 -11.14 10.86 -4.10
N LYS A 72 -10.32 11.49 -3.23
CA LYS A 72 -8.87 11.64 -3.46
C LYS A 72 -8.14 10.29 -3.55
N ARG A 73 -8.58 9.28 -2.78
CA ARG A 73 -8.01 7.93 -2.81
C ARG A 73 -8.44 7.20 -4.08
N VAL A 74 -9.72 7.29 -4.44
CA VAL A 74 -10.25 6.68 -5.68
C VAL A 74 -9.58 7.28 -6.91
N TYR A 75 -9.44 8.60 -6.98
CA TYR A 75 -8.73 9.29 -8.07
C TYR A 75 -7.30 8.76 -8.24
N ARG A 76 -6.50 8.72 -7.16
CA ARG A 76 -5.12 8.21 -7.21
C ARG A 76 -5.01 6.76 -7.68
N LEU A 77 -5.99 5.91 -7.35
CA LEU A 77 -6.01 4.51 -7.78
C LEU A 77 -6.54 4.34 -9.21
N TYR A 78 -7.44 5.24 -9.64
CA TYR A 78 -8.02 5.29 -10.97
C TYR A 78 -7.00 5.79 -12.02
N THR A 79 -6.20 6.81 -11.69
CA THR A 79 -5.20 7.39 -12.60
C THR A 79 -3.90 6.61 -12.67
N LYS A 80 -3.62 5.75 -11.69
CA LYS A 80 -2.51 4.80 -11.78
C LYS A 80 -2.82 3.77 -12.87
N LYS A 81 -2.30 4.01 -14.07
CA LYS A 81 -2.10 2.97 -15.09
C LYS A 81 -1.24 1.83 -14.51
N PRO A 82 -1.37 0.59 -15.04
CA PRO A 82 -0.52 -0.53 -14.65
C PRO A 82 0.95 -0.15 -14.66
#